data_AF-A0A9D3T187-F1
#
_entry.id   AF-A0A9D3T187-F1
#
_cell.length_a   1.000
_cell.length_b   1.000
_cell.length_c   1.000
_cell.angle_alpha   90.00
_cell.angle_beta   90.00
_cell.angle_gamma   90.00
#
_symmetry.space_group_name_H-M   'P 1'
#
loop_
_entity.id
_entity.type
_entity.pdbx_description
1 polymer ?
#
loop_
_entity_poly.entity_id
_entity_poly.type
_entity_poly.pdbx_seq_one_letter_code
_entity_poly.pdbx_strand_id
1 'polypeptide(L)'
;MDPEVISLKERLMEKDKEIAALKEKLAKLQTLTGSSNSLIELQEKVTALTPLKAKETLSNEDIMRYSRQLLLPELGVQGQLKLAQTSVLVVGCGGLGCPLAQYLAAAGIGRLGLLDYDEVELSNLHRQVLHGEDTRGQPKALSAAQAVRRLNPTVQCVPYRLQLSHENALQLIRQYPPCVSSRPQTRSLGQRQASLPYSPKKRNICQ
;
A
#
# COMPACT_ATOMS: atom_id res chain seq x y z
N MET A 1 -23.83 -37.72 28.10
CA MET A 1 -22.85 -36.90 27.34
C MET A 1 -21.47 -37.44 27.68
N ASP A 2 -20.61 -37.65 26.69
CA ASP A 2 -19.27 -38.21 26.89
C ASP A 2 -18.41 -37.36 27.82
N PRO A 3 -17.70 -37.95 28.80
CA PRO A 3 -16.83 -37.22 29.72
C PRO A 3 -15.69 -36.47 29.00
N GLU A 4 -15.20 -36.98 27.87
CA GLU A 4 -14.24 -36.27 27.02
C GLU A 4 -14.81 -35.00 26.40
N VAL A 5 -16.08 -35.02 25.99
CA VAL A 5 -16.76 -33.86 25.39
C VAL A 5 -16.96 -32.75 26.43
N ILE A 6 -17.17 -33.10 27.69
CA ILE A 6 -17.28 -32.14 28.79
C ILE A 6 -15.93 -31.47 29.05
N SER A 7 -14.85 -32.26 29.17
CA SER A 7 -13.48 -31.75 29.35
C SER A 7 -13.03 -30.83 28.21
N LEU A 8 -13.37 -31.16 26.96
CA LEU A 8 -13.07 -30.32 25.80
C LEU A 8 -13.83 -28.99 25.82
N LYS A 9 -15.11 -29.00 26.23
CA LYS A 9 -15.90 -27.77 26.36
C LYS A 9 -15.36 -26.85 27.44
N GLU A 10 -14.91 -27.40 28.57
CA GLU A 10 -14.28 -26.63 29.64
C GLU A 10 -12.99 -25.96 29.17
N ARG A 11 -12.12 -26.70 28.45
CA ARG A 11 -10.91 -26.14 27.84
C ARG A 11 -11.20 -25.05 26.81
N LEU A 12 -12.28 -25.21 26.03
CA LEU A 12 -12.70 -24.21 25.04
C LEU A 12 -13.16 -22.92 25.73
N MET A 13 -13.97 -23.04 26.79
CA MET A 13 -14.40 -21.90 27.62
C MET A 13 -13.21 -21.18 28.28
N GLU A 14 -12.20 -21.91 28.74
CA GLU A 14 -10.99 -21.32 29.32
C GLU A 14 -10.18 -20.56 28.28
N LYS A 15 -10.02 -21.12 27.08
CA LYS A 15 -9.35 -20.45 25.96
C LYS A 15 -10.12 -19.21 25.47
N ASP A 16 -11.45 -19.25 25.46
CA ASP A 16 -12.27 -18.10 25.10
C ASP A 16 -12.11 -16.94 26.11
N LYS A 17 -12.03 -17.25 27.40
CA LYS A 17 -11.70 -16.26 28.45
C LYS A 17 -10.30 -15.67 28.25
N GLU A 18 -9.32 -16.50 27.94
CA GLU A 18 -7.95 -16.07 27.68
C GLU A 18 -7.86 -15.13 26.45
N ILE A 19 -8.55 -15.46 25.36
CA ILE A 19 -8.66 -14.63 24.16
C ILE A 19 -9.32 -13.29 24.49
N ALA A 20 -10.39 -13.29 25.29
CA ALA A 20 -11.08 -12.06 25.70
C ALA A 20 -10.14 -11.14 26.50
N ALA A 21 -9.38 -11.69 27.45
CA ALA A 21 -8.42 -10.94 28.25
C ALA A 21 -7.26 -10.37 27.40
N LEU A 22 -6.75 -11.14 26.43
CA LEU A 22 -5.71 -10.68 25.50
C LEU A 22 -6.21 -9.54 24.60
N LYS A 23 -7.45 -9.63 24.11
CA LYS A 23 -8.09 -8.55 23.32
C LYS A 23 -8.21 -7.26 24.13
N GLU A 24 -8.58 -7.35 25.40
CA GLU A 24 -8.68 -6.17 26.28
C GLU A 24 -7.31 -5.53 26.54
N LYS A 25 -6.27 -6.34 26.78
CA LYS A 25 -4.89 -5.86 26.94
C LYS A 25 -4.39 -5.16 25.66
N LEU A 26 -4.69 -5.72 24.49
CA LEU A 26 -4.36 -5.11 23.20
C LEU A 26 -5.05 -3.75 23.03
N ALA A 27 -6.33 -3.64 23.35
CA ALA A 27 -7.07 -2.38 23.27
C ALA A 27 -6.46 -1.30 24.18
N LYS A 28 -6.08 -1.65 25.41
CA LYS A 28 -5.42 -0.73 26.35
C LYS A 28 -4.06 -0.25 25.80
N LEU A 29 -3.25 -1.15 25.26
CA LEU A 29 -1.96 -0.79 24.65
C LEU A 29 -2.12 0.14 23.45
N GLN A 30 -3.13 -0.10 22.61
CA GLN A 30 -3.44 0.76 21.46
C GLN A 30 -3.82 2.19 21.90
N THR A 31 -4.54 2.36 23.01
CA THR A 31 -4.90 3.68 23.54
C THR A 31 -3.73 4.44 24.18
N LEU A 32 -2.74 3.73 24.73
CA LEU A 32 -1.54 4.33 25.34
C LEU A 32 -0.53 4.80 24.28
N THR A 33 -0.50 4.16 23.11
CA THR A 33 0.26 4.61 21.94
C THR A 33 -0.49 5.71 21.19
N GLY A 34 -0.63 6.88 21.83
CA GLY A 34 -1.13 8.08 21.19
C GLY A 34 -0.19 8.54 20.06
N SER A 35 -0.67 8.42 18.83
CA SER A 35 -0.13 8.96 17.55
C SER A 35 0.68 7.99 16.65
N SER A 36 0.06 7.71 15.48
CA SER A 36 0.65 7.24 14.22
C SER A 36 0.92 5.75 13.98
N ASN A 37 0.24 4.83 14.68
CA ASN A 37 0.02 3.48 14.15
C ASN A 37 -1.38 3.36 13.54
N SER A 38 -1.65 4.14 12.48
CA SER A 38 -2.73 3.74 11.57
C SER A 38 -2.33 2.38 11.01
N LEU A 39 -2.94 1.31 11.55
CA LEU A 39 -2.73 -0.03 11.03
C LEU A 39 -2.93 0.02 9.51
N ILE A 40 -1.96 -0.48 8.76
CA ILE A 40 -2.11 -0.57 7.32
C ILE A 40 -3.12 -1.70 7.08
N GLU A 41 -4.33 -1.33 6.69
CA GLU A 41 -5.40 -2.29 6.42
C GLU A 41 -5.28 -2.86 5.01
N LEU A 42 -5.22 -4.20 4.93
CA LEU A 42 -5.24 -4.92 3.68
C LEU A 42 -6.65 -4.90 3.07
N GLN A 43 -6.76 -4.40 1.84
CA GLN A 43 -8.02 -4.33 1.12
C GLN A 43 -8.22 -5.61 0.29
N GLU A 44 -9.29 -6.35 0.59
CA GLU A 44 -9.72 -7.53 -0.18
C GLU A 44 -10.77 -7.19 -1.26
N LYS A 45 -11.16 -5.91 -1.34
CA LYS A 45 -12.08 -5.40 -2.36
C LYS A 45 -11.73 -3.95 -2.68
N VAL A 46 -12.18 -3.48 -3.84
CA VAL A 46 -11.97 -2.09 -4.23
C VAL A 46 -13.01 -1.23 -3.53
N THR A 47 -12.57 -0.56 -2.47
CA THR A 47 -13.38 0.42 -1.75
C THR A 47 -13.07 1.83 -2.27
N ALA A 48 -14.05 2.72 -2.27
CA ALA A 48 -13.84 4.12 -2.64
C ALA A 48 -12.95 4.81 -1.60
N LEU A 49 -11.86 5.41 -2.07
CA LEU A 49 -10.93 6.14 -1.23
C LEU A 49 -11.36 7.59 -1.03
N THR A 50 -11.11 8.09 0.18
CA THR A 50 -11.21 9.53 0.47
C THR A 50 -10.24 10.30 -0.43
N PRO A 51 -10.61 11.48 -0.95
CA PRO A 51 -9.67 12.34 -1.67
C PRO A 51 -8.42 12.65 -0.83
N LEU A 52 -7.27 12.78 -1.50
CA LEU A 52 -6.07 13.26 -0.82
C LEU A 52 -6.29 14.69 -0.31
N LYS A 53 -5.85 14.96 0.91
CA LYS A 53 -5.89 16.32 1.46
C LYS A 53 -4.92 17.18 0.65
N ALA A 54 -5.42 18.28 0.10
CA ALA A 54 -4.57 19.24 -0.57
C ALA A 54 -3.51 19.77 0.41
N LYS A 55 -2.26 19.71 -0.01
CA LYS A 55 -1.12 20.25 0.74
C LYS A 55 -0.71 21.57 0.10
N GLU A 56 -0.93 22.67 0.80
CA GLU A 56 -0.65 24.03 0.30
C GLU A 56 0.80 24.44 0.55
N THR A 57 1.41 23.94 1.64
CA THR A 57 2.77 24.25 2.04
C THR A 57 3.52 23.00 2.53
N LEU A 58 4.85 23.04 2.43
CA LEU A 58 5.72 22.00 2.98
C LEU A 58 6.00 22.30 4.44
N SER A 59 5.91 21.28 5.30
CA SER A 59 6.34 21.38 6.69
C SER A 59 7.86 21.42 6.77
N ASN A 60 8.41 21.80 7.93
CA ASN A 60 9.85 21.76 8.16
C ASN A 60 10.43 20.34 7.96
N GLU A 61 9.69 19.30 8.35
CA GLU A 61 10.10 17.90 8.14
C GLU A 61 10.15 17.53 6.64
N ASP A 62 9.18 18.00 5.85
CA ASP A 62 9.19 17.81 4.40
C ASP A 62 10.38 18.52 3.76
N ILE A 63 10.65 19.76 4.17
CA ILE A 63 11.77 20.56 3.64
C ILE A 63 13.09 19.85 3.96
N MET A 64 13.27 19.35 5.18
CA MET A 64 14.46 18.60 5.56
C MET A 64 14.61 17.32 4.74
N ARG A 65 13.53 16.53 4.61
CA ARG A 65 13.52 15.26 3.86
C ARG A 65 13.77 15.45 2.37
N TYR A 66 13.17 16.46 1.76
CA TYR A 66 13.19 16.70 0.32
C TYR A 66 14.18 17.80 -0.10
N SER A 67 14.97 18.34 0.82
CA SER A 67 15.92 19.44 0.59
C SER A 67 16.71 19.31 -0.72
N ARG A 68 17.31 18.15 -0.99
CA ARG A 68 18.09 17.90 -2.21
C ARG A 68 17.29 17.92 -3.50
N GLN A 69 16.07 17.39 -3.49
CA GLN A 69 15.21 17.38 -4.70
C GLN A 69 14.53 18.74 -4.92
N LEU A 70 14.31 19.52 -3.86
CA LEU A 70 13.79 20.89 -3.95
C LEU A 70 14.75 21.85 -4.67
N LEU A 71 16.05 21.54 -4.72
CA LEU A 71 17.05 22.32 -5.45
C LEU A 71 16.97 22.14 -6.98
N LEU A 72 16.29 21.09 -7.45
CA LEU A 72 16.15 20.83 -8.89
C LEU A 72 15.18 21.85 -9.52
N PRO A 73 15.59 22.60 -10.55
CA PRO A 73 14.75 23.64 -11.17
C PRO A 73 13.40 23.12 -11.68
N GLU A 74 13.36 21.88 -12.18
CA GLU A 74 12.16 21.26 -12.75
C GLU A 74 11.16 20.81 -11.69
N LEU A 75 11.62 20.61 -10.45
CA LEU A 75 10.77 20.19 -9.33
C LEU A 75 10.44 21.39 -8.43
N GLY A 76 11.43 21.93 -7.72
CA GLY A 76 11.23 22.98 -6.74
C GLY A 76 10.15 22.64 -5.69
N VAL A 77 9.71 23.67 -4.95
CA VAL A 77 8.64 23.53 -3.96
C VAL A 77 7.30 23.17 -4.62
N GLN A 78 6.98 23.79 -5.75
CA GLN A 78 5.71 23.60 -6.45
C GLN A 78 5.57 22.18 -7.01
N GLY A 79 6.64 21.61 -7.57
CA GLY A 79 6.66 20.23 -8.04
C GLY A 79 6.53 19.25 -6.88
N GLN A 80 7.17 19.53 -5.74
CA GLN A 80 7.02 18.69 -4.55
C GLN A 80 5.58 18.68 -4.01
N LEU A 81 4.93 19.83 -3.96
CA LEU A 81 3.51 19.92 -3.57
C LEU A 81 2.62 19.12 -4.52
N LYS A 82 2.89 19.19 -5.83
CA LYS A 82 2.18 18.37 -6.83
C LYS A 82 2.40 16.88 -6.61
N LEU A 83 3.63 16.44 -6.32
CA LEU A 83 3.92 15.04 -6.00
C LEU A 83 3.13 14.57 -4.76
N ALA A 84 3.13 15.38 -3.70
CA ALA A 84 2.41 15.11 -2.46
C ALA A 84 0.88 15.05 -2.64
N GLN A 85 0.36 15.60 -3.74
CA GLN A 85 -1.07 15.54 -4.08
C GLN A 85 -1.39 14.47 -5.14
N THR A 86 -0.37 13.74 -5.63
CA THR A 86 -0.55 12.71 -6.65
C THR A 86 -0.79 11.35 -6.02
N SER A 87 -1.64 10.54 -6.66
CA SER A 87 -1.91 9.15 -6.29
C SER A 87 -1.46 8.22 -7.41
N VAL A 88 -0.66 7.20 -7.11
CA VAL A 88 -0.19 6.21 -8.10
C VAL A 88 -0.64 4.81 -7.70
N LEU A 89 -1.08 4.01 -8.67
CA LEU A 89 -1.33 2.58 -8.48
C LEU A 89 -0.18 1.77 -9.07
N VAL A 90 0.45 0.92 -8.26
CA VAL A 90 1.43 -0.07 -8.68
C VAL A 90 0.76 -1.43 -8.73
N VAL A 91 0.67 -1.99 -9.94
CA VAL A 91 0.15 -3.35 -10.16
C VAL A 91 1.31 -4.34 -10.16
N GLY A 92 1.30 -5.22 -9.17
CA GLY A 92 2.36 -6.17 -8.87
C GLY A 92 3.41 -5.59 -7.93
N CYS A 93 3.63 -6.22 -6.78
CA CYS A 93 4.67 -5.90 -5.80
C CYS A 93 5.86 -6.87 -5.94
N GLY A 94 6.20 -7.24 -7.19
CA GLY A 94 7.30 -8.14 -7.52
C GLY A 94 8.62 -7.42 -7.82
N GLY A 95 9.45 -8.01 -8.69
CA GLY A 95 10.81 -7.49 -8.94
C GLY A 95 10.87 -6.10 -9.57
N LEU A 96 9.85 -5.69 -10.32
CA LEU A 96 9.74 -4.35 -10.91
C LEU A 96 8.92 -3.39 -10.02
N GLY A 97 7.85 -3.91 -9.40
CA GLY A 97 7.00 -3.12 -8.51
C GLY A 97 7.73 -2.64 -7.25
N CYS A 98 8.62 -3.48 -6.70
CA CYS A 98 9.42 -3.14 -5.52
C CYS A 98 10.25 -1.85 -5.70
N PRO A 99 11.19 -1.77 -6.65
CA PRO A 99 11.98 -0.56 -6.84
C PRO A 99 11.11 0.65 -7.22
N LEU A 100 10.08 0.46 -8.05
CA LEU A 100 9.17 1.54 -8.41
C LEU A 100 8.47 2.14 -7.18
N ALA A 101 7.90 1.31 -6.33
CA ALA A 101 7.24 1.75 -5.10
C ALA A 101 8.22 2.46 -4.15
N GLN A 102 9.46 1.96 -4.04
CA GLN A 102 10.52 2.61 -3.26
C GLN A 102 10.81 4.03 -3.78
N TYR A 103 11.03 4.19 -5.08
CA TYR A 103 11.37 5.50 -5.66
C TYR A 103 10.21 6.49 -5.59
N LEU A 104 8.98 6.04 -5.86
CA LEU A 104 7.78 6.90 -5.72
C LEU A 104 7.59 7.38 -4.28
N ALA A 105 7.81 6.48 -3.32
CA ALA A 105 7.73 6.83 -1.92
C ALA A 105 8.85 7.78 -1.49
N ALA A 106 10.09 7.52 -1.91
CA ALA A 106 11.24 8.38 -1.63
C ALA A 106 11.05 9.79 -2.22
N ALA A 107 10.47 9.89 -3.42
CA ALA A 107 10.13 11.16 -4.05
C ALA A 107 9.02 11.94 -3.32
N GLY A 108 8.27 11.29 -2.41
CA GLY A 108 7.22 11.92 -1.62
C GLY A 108 5.87 11.97 -2.34
N ILE A 109 5.50 10.90 -3.05
CA ILE A 109 4.16 10.77 -3.61
C ILE A 109 3.09 10.83 -2.51
N GLY A 110 1.95 11.47 -2.79
CA GLY A 110 0.87 11.59 -1.81
C GLY A 110 0.26 10.25 -1.40
N ARG A 111 -0.08 9.43 -2.39
CA ARG A 111 -0.67 8.10 -2.18
C ARG A 111 -0.10 7.05 -3.10
N LEU A 112 0.11 5.86 -2.55
CA LEU A 112 0.53 4.68 -3.28
C LEU A 112 -0.46 3.53 -3.05
N GLY A 113 -1.19 3.16 -4.11
CA GLY A 113 -1.95 1.92 -4.17
C GLY A 113 -1.01 0.77 -4.54
N LEU A 114 -1.00 -0.30 -3.75
CA LEU A 114 -0.13 -1.45 -3.95
C LEU A 114 -1.01 -2.68 -4.18
N LEU A 115 -1.14 -3.15 -5.42
CA LEU A 115 -1.99 -4.28 -5.75
C LEU A 115 -1.16 -5.53 -6.03
N ASP A 116 -1.32 -6.56 -5.22
CA ASP A 116 -0.73 -7.87 -5.44
C ASP A 116 -1.51 -8.95 -4.67
N TYR A 117 -1.82 -10.07 -5.32
CA TYR A 117 -2.56 -11.16 -4.70
C TYR A 117 -1.67 -12.26 -4.11
N ASP A 118 -0.37 -12.27 -4.45
CA ASP A 118 0.57 -13.29 -4.01
C ASP A 118 1.07 -13.01 -2.57
N GLU A 119 1.70 -14.03 -1.99
CA GLU A 119 2.40 -13.94 -0.70
C GLU A 119 3.92 -13.90 -0.91
N VAL A 120 4.65 -13.41 0.10
CA VAL A 120 6.11 -13.33 0.10
C VAL A 120 6.71 -14.72 0.22
N GLU A 121 7.63 -15.05 -0.69
CA GLU A 121 8.32 -16.34 -0.75
C GLU A 121 9.85 -16.15 -0.74
N LEU A 122 10.57 -17.07 -0.10
CA LEU A 122 12.03 -17.04 0.03
C LEU A 122 12.74 -17.00 -1.33
N SER A 123 12.28 -17.80 -2.29
CA SER A 123 12.82 -17.89 -3.66
C SER A 123 12.73 -16.57 -4.43
N ASN A 124 11.91 -15.62 -3.96
CA ASN A 124 11.66 -14.36 -4.62
C ASN A 124 12.43 -13.17 -4.00
N LEU A 125 13.01 -13.34 -2.81
CA LEU A 125 13.64 -12.24 -2.05
C LEU A 125 14.86 -11.64 -2.76
N HIS A 126 15.62 -12.42 -3.53
CA HIS A 126 16.80 -11.94 -4.25
C HIS A 126 16.53 -10.80 -5.25
N ARG A 127 15.27 -10.63 -5.68
CA ARG A 127 14.86 -9.57 -6.62
C ARG A 127 13.73 -8.68 -6.12
N GLN A 128 13.13 -9.00 -4.97
CA GLN A 128 11.97 -8.29 -4.41
C GLN A 128 12.36 -7.55 -3.13
N VAL A 129 13.17 -6.51 -3.30
CA VAL A 129 13.89 -5.80 -2.23
C VAL A 129 13.01 -5.05 -1.21
N LEU A 130 11.70 -4.95 -1.40
CA LEU A 130 10.79 -4.45 -0.36
C LEU A 130 10.46 -5.50 0.70
N HIS A 131 10.69 -6.78 0.40
CA HIS A 131 10.34 -7.90 1.27
C HIS A 131 11.56 -8.42 2.01
N GLY A 132 11.34 -8.93 3.21
CA GLY A 132 12.35 -9.59 4.04
C GLY A 132 11.90 -10.97 4.48
N GLU A 133 12.82 -11.75 5.04
CA GLU A 133 12.55 -13.08 5.59
C GLU A 133 11.50 -13.05 6.71
N ASP A 134 11.48 -11.97 7.49
CA ASP A 134 10.50 -11.68 8.54
C ASP A 134 9.07 -11.50 8.01
N THR A 135 8.93 -11.16 6.73
CA THR A 135 7.63 -10.98 6.07
C THR A 135 7.19 -12.18 5.24
N ARG A 136 7.91 -13.32 5.31
CA ARG A 136 7.57 -14.55 4.59
C ARG A 136 6.14 -15.02 4.92
N GLY A 137 5.39 -15.42 3.89
CA GLY A 137 3.99 -15.84 4.01
C GLY A 137 2.99 -14.69 4.20
N GLN A 138 3.46 -13.44 4.34
CA GLN A 138 2.56 -12.28 4.34
C GLN A 138 2.16 -11.92 2.91
N PRO A 139 0.95 -11.34 2.70
CA PRO A 139 0.58 -10.78 1.40
C PRO A 139 1.59 -9.75 0.92
N LYS A 140 2.06 -9.86 -0.33
CA LYS A 140 3.08 -8.95 -0.88
C LYS A 140 2.64 -7.49 -0.84
N ALA A 141 1.38 -7.22 -1.13
CA ALA A 141 0.82 -5.88 -1.04
C ALA A 141 1.00 -5.26 0.37
N LEU A 142 0.72 -6.05 1.41
CA LEU A 142 0.86 -5.60 2.81
C LEU A 142 2.32 -5.40 3.19
N SER A 143 3.18 -6.37 2.88
CA SER A 143 4.63 -6.29 3.17
C SER A 143 5.26 -5.07 2.47
N ALA A 144 4.92 -4.84 1.20
CA ALA A 144 5.35 -3.65 0.46
C ALA A 144 4.87 -2.35 1.10
N ALA A 145 3.61 -2.29 1.54
CA ALA A 145 3.05 -1.10 2.18
C ALA A 145 3.75 -0.77 3.52
N GLN A 146 4.04 -1.80 4.32
CA GLN A 146 4.82 -1.63 5.55
C GLN A 146 6.24 -1.12 5.26
N ALA A 147 6.91 -1.69 4.26
CA ALA A 147 8.24 -1.26 3.86
C ALA A 147 8.26 0.19 3.33
N VAL A 148 7.28 0.57 2.51
CA VAL A 148 7.12 1.94 2.04
C VAL A 148 6.86 2.91 3.19
N ARG A 149 6.01 2.55 4.15
CA ARG A 149 5.76 3.39 5.33
C ARG A 149 7.00 3.59 6.20
N ARG A 150 7.83 2.54 6.35
CA ARG A 150 9.13 2.66 7.04
C ARG A 150 10.06 3.64 6.31
N LEU A 151 10.10 3.58 4.99
CA LEU A 151 10.90 4.48 4.16
C LEU A 151 10.41 5.94 4.25
N ASN A 152 9.10 6.14 4.08
CA ASN A 152 8.50 7.46 4.11
C ASN A 152 7.08 7.44 4.72
N PRO A 153 6.94 7.83 6.01
CA PRO A 153 5.66 7.79 6.70
C PRO A 153 4.67 8.86 6.20
N THR A 154 5.10 9.84 5.41
CA THR A 154 4.21 10.85 4.83
C THR A 154 3.38 10.31 3.66
N VAL A 155 3.74 9.14 3.11
CA VAL A 155 3.08 8.53 1.96
C VAL A 155 1.91 7.69 2.43
N GLN A 156 0.70 8.01 1.95
CA GLN A 156 -0.47 7.18 2.23
C GLN A 156 -0.41 5.88 1.42
N CYS A 157 -0.25 4.74 2.09
CA CYS A 157 -0.22 3.44 1.42
C CYS A 157 -1.58 2.73 1.52
N VAL A 158 -2.03 2.16 0.41
CA VAL A 158 -3.26 1.34 0.36
C VAL A 158 -2.93 0.00 -0.30
N PRO A 159 -2.72 -1.08 0.49
CA PRO A 159 -2.47 -2.40 -0.06
C PRO A 159 -3.77 -3.10 -0.46
N TYR A 160 -3.78 -3.72 -1.63
CA TYR A 160 -4.88 -4.52 -2.16
C TYR A 160 -4.40 -5.96 -2.39
N ARG A 161 -5.00 -6.93 -1.69
CA ARG A 161 -4.80 -8.36 -1.97
C ARG A 161 -5.81 -8.83 -3.01
N LEU A 162 -5.60 -8.38 -4.24
CA LEU A 162 -6.53 -8.59 -5.34
C LEU A 162 -5.79 -8.96 -6.61
N GLN A 163 -6.38 -9.83 -7.41
CA GLN A 163 -5.98 -10.00 -8.80
C GLN A 163 -6.67 -8.92 -9.65
N LEU A 164 -5.92 -8.25 -10.52
CA LEU A 164 -6.50 -7.27 -11.43
C LEU A 164 -7.40 -8.00 -12.45
N SER A 165 -8.66 -7.59 -12.53
CA SER A 165 -9.69 -8.13 -13.43
C SER A 165 -10.41 -6.98 -14.16
N HIS A 166 -11.19 -7.30 -15.18
CA HIS A 166 -11.98 -6.28 -15.90
C HIS A 166 -12.97 -5.56 -14.99
N GLU A 167 -13.52 -6.27 -14.00
CA GLU A 167 -14.53 -5.74 -13.06
C GLU A 167 -13.95 -4.70 -12.11
N ASN A 168 -12.72 -4.92 -11.63
CA ASN A 168 -12.09 -4.07 -10.64
C ASN A 168 -11.15 -3.01 -11.24
N ALA A 169 -10.63 -3.23 -12.46
CA ALA A 169 -9.64 -2.36 -13.08
C ALA A 169 -10.15 -0.93 -13.25
N LEU A 170 -11.39 -0.76 -13.73
CA LEU A 170 -12.00 0.56 -13.91
C LEU A 170 -12.13 1.34 -12.59
N GLN A 171 -12.55 0.64 -11.54
CA GLN A 171 -12.72 1.23 -10.22
C GLN A 171 -11.38 1.64 -9.60
N LEU A 172 -10.33 0.85 -9.81
CA LEU A 172 -8.98 1.15 -9.36
C LEU A 172 -8.37 2.32 -10.15
N ILE A 173 -8.34 2.25 -11.48
CA ILE A 173 -7.72 3.27 -12.33
C ILE A 173 -8.36 4.65 -12.13
N ARG A 174 -9.68 4.71 -11.90
CA ARG A 174 -10.37 5.99 -11.59
C ARG A 174 -9.86 6.66 -10.32
N GLN A 175 -9.40 5.89 -9.34
CA GLN A 175 -8.88 6.38 -8.06
C GLN A 175 -7.39 6.76 -8.14
N TYR A 176 -6.69 6.31 -9.19
CA TYR A 176 -5.24 6.48 -9.39
C TYR A 176 -4.93 6.94 -10.83
N PRO A 177 -4.96 8.26 -11.10
CA PRO A 177 -4.89 8.79 -12.45
C PRO A 177 -3.60 8.44 -13.23
N PRO A 178 -2.38 8.45 -12.63
CA PRO A 178 -1.24 7.72 -13.15
C PRO A 178 -1.26 6.27 -12.61
N CYS A 179 -1.54 5.30 -13.50
CA CYS A 179 -1.37 3.89 -13.20
C CYS A 179 -0.08 3.34 -13.83
N VAL A 180 0.66 2.51 -13.08
CA VAL A 180 1.88 1.83 -13.55
C VAL A 180 1.74 0.33 -13.34
N SER A 181 1.81 -0.42 -14.43
CA SER A 181 1.71 -1.88 -14.41
C SER A 181 3.08 -2.52 -14.62
N SER A 182 3.44 -3.46 -13.75
CA SER A 182 4.69 -4.21 -13.84
C SER A 182 4.51 -5.68 -14.26
N ARG A 183 3.25 -6.15 -14.40
CA ARG A 183 2.94 -7.51 -14.88
C ARG A 183 2.64 -7.51 -16.39
N PRO A 184 3.19 -8.48 -17.16
CA PRO A 184 2.97 -8.54 -18.61
C PRO A 184 1.50 -8.73 -19.02
N GLN A 185 0.75 -9.56 -18.29
CA GLN A 185 -0.63 -9.93 -18.63
C GLN A 185 -1.63 -8.77 -18.42
N THR A 186 -1.34 -7.83 -17.52
CA THR A 186 -2.20 -6.66 -17.23
C THR A 186 -1.90 -5.46 -18.14
N ARG A 187 -0.85 -5.56 -18.97
CA ARG A 187 -0.44 -4.51 -19.90
C ARG A 187 -1.48 -4.25 -21.00
N SER A 188 -2.14 -5.30 -21.49
CA SER A 188 -3.19 -5.20 -22.51
C SER A 188 -4.47 -4.53 -21.99
N LEU A 189 -4.81 -4.74 -20.72
CA LEU A 189 -5.96 -4.11 -20.05
C LEU A 189 -5.74 -2.62 -19.82
N GLY A 190 -4.54 -2.24 -19.37
CA GLY A 190 -4.16 -0.84 -19.22
C GLY A 190 -4.02 -0.10 -20.55
N GLN A 191 -3.54 -0.77 -21.61
CA GLN A 191 -3.34 -0.17 -22.93
C GLN A 191 -4.63 -0.07 -23.77
N ARG A 192 -5.54 -1.06 -23.73
CA ARG A 192 -6.82 -1.02 -24.47
C ARG A 192 -7.75 0.10 -24.01
N GLN A 193 -7.51 0.68 -22.83
CA GLN A 193 -8.30 1.79 -22.30
C GLN A 193 -7.68 3.17 -22.58
N ALA A 194 -6.41 3.22 -23.03
CA ALA A 194 -5.76 4.44 -23.51
C ALA A 194 -6.28 4.91 -24.88
N SER A 195 -7.13 4.11 -25.55
CA SER A 195 -7.74 4.41 -26.85
C SER A 195 -9.19 4.92 -26.77
N LEU A 196 -9.76 5.13 -25.59
CA LEU A 196 -10.97 5.97 -25.41
C LEU A 196 -10.55 7.45 -25.47
N PRO A 197 -11.40 8.39 -25.90
CA PRO A 197 -11.01 9.80 -26.09
C PRO A 197 -10.61 10.40 -24.73
N TYR A 198 -9.32 10.35 -24.43
CA TYR A 198 -8.73 10.69 -23.14
C TYR A 198 -7.92 11.97 -23.31
N SER A 199 -8.27 12.99 -22.52
CA SER A 199 -7.67 14.31 -22.53
C SER A 199 -6.14 14.25 -22.35
N PRO A 200 -5.34 15.06 -23.07
CA PRO A 200 -3.89 14.86 -23.27
C PRO A 200 -3.01 15.09 -22.02
N LYS A 201 -3.57 15.20 -20.81
CA LYS A 201 -2.84 15.54 -19.58
C LYS A 201 -2.55 14.38 -18.62
N LYS A 202 -2.90 13.14 -18.97
CA LYS A 202 -2.77 11.99 -18.06
C LYS A 202 -1.92 10.88 -18.70
N ARG A 203 -0.65 10.81 -18.32
CA ARG A 203 0.31 9.79 -18.77
C ARG A 203 0.20 8.55 -17.88
N ASN A 204 -0.23 7.43 -18.45
CA ASN A 204 -0.04 6.10 -17.87
C ASN A 204 1.37 5.61 -18.27
N ILE A 205 2.20 5.22 -17.32
CA ILE A 205 3.52 4.65 -17.63
C ILE A 205 3.35 3.13 -17.58
N CYS A 206 3.17 2.50 -18.75
CA CYS A 206 3.24 1.05 -18.90
C CYS A 206 4.53 0.73 -19.68
N GLN A 207 5.60 0.37 -18.95
CA GLN A 207 6.81 -0.16 -19.59
C GLN A 207 6.67 -1.62 -20.02
#